data_AF-A0A8J7A9X5-F1
#
_entry.id   AF-A0A8J7A9X5-F1
#
_cell.length_a   1.000
_cell.length_b   1.000
_cell.length_c   1.000
_cell.angle_alpha   90.00
_cell.angle_beta   90.00
_cell.angle_gamma   90.00
#
_symmetry.space_group_name_H-M   'P 1'
#
loop_
_entity.id
_entity.type
_entity.pdbx_description
1 polymer ?
#
loop_
_entity_poly.entity_id
_entity_poly.type
_entity_poly.pdbx_seq_one_letter_code
_entity_poly.pdbx_strand_id
1 'polypeptide(L)'
;MKVAVQQEDLQLLAKTLQEQLLVEVPSAGVFQVKCAVNKDELMILTQHPSGVIVDTQGIFAAIEDVLQSLAPYKEQRVQCFLRVFGEQLPYAKCFLALKQRAG
;
A
#
# COMPACT_ATOMS: atom_id res chain seq x y z
N MET A 1 17.59 -13.18 -6.92
CA MET A 1 18.16 -12.56 -5.70
C MET A 1 16.99 -12.31 -4.75
N LYS A 2 17.00 -12.88 -3.54
CA LYS A 2 15.89 -12.72 -2.59
C LYS A 2 16.11 -11.38 -1.88
N VAL A 3 15.33 -10.36 -2.24
CA VAL A 3 15.50 -9.01 -1.68
C VAL A 3 15.21 -9.11 -0.18
N ALA A 4 16.26 -9.03 0.63
CA ALA A 4 16.12 -8.78 2.05
C ALA A 4 15.58 -7.36 2.17
N VAL A 5 14.26 -7.23 2.20
CA VAL A 5 13.57 -5.95 2.38
C VAL A 5 13.99 -5.42 3.75
N GLN A 6 14.84 -4.40 3.74
CA GLN A 6 15.33 -3.76 4.95
C GLN A 6 14.20 -2.88 5.52
N GLN A 7 14.10 -2.78 6.84
CA GLN A 7 13.04 -1.99 7.49
C GLN A 7 13.05 -0.51 7.07
N GLU A 8 14.22 0.03 6.72
CA GLU A 8 14.37 1.38 6.17
C GLU A 8 13.68 1.52 4.80
N ASP A 9 13.73 0.49 3.97
CA ASP A 9 13.07 0.46 2.66
C ASP A 9 11.54 0.42 2.82
N LEU A 10 11.03 -0.29 3.84
CA LEU A 10 9.60 -0.31 4.18
C LEU A 10 9.08 1.05 4.64
N GLN A 11 9.86 1.76 5.45
CA GLN A 11 9.49 3.11 5.90
C GLN A 11 9.49 4.10 4.74
N LEU A 12 10.49 4.00 3.85
CA LEU A 12 10.53 4.81 2.64
C LEU A 12 9.32 4.52 1.74
N LEU A 13 9.04 3.24 1.49
CA LEU A 13 7.86 2.81 0.73
C LEU A 13 6.57 3.34 1.34
N ALA A 14 6.39 3.23 2.66
CA ALA A 14 5.20 3.73 3.35
C ALA A 14 5.03 5.24 3.17
N LYS A 15 6.13 6.00 3.15
CA LYS A 15 6.10 7.44 2.90
C LYS A 15 5.76 7.75 1.44
N THR A 16 6.40 7.09 0.49
CA THR A 16 6.11 7.24 -0.95
C THR A 16 4.65 6.94 -1.25
N LEU A 17 4.09 5.87 -0.67
CA LEU A 17 2.68 5.53 -0.82
C LEU A 17 1.76 6.58 -0.21
N GLN A 18 2.10 7.16 0.96
CA GLN A 18 1.30 8.25 1.54
C GLN A 18 1.27 9.48 0.63
N GLU A 19 2.43 9.86 0.09
CA GLU A 19 2.55 11.02 -0.81
C GLU A 19 1.74 10.79 -2.10
N GLN A 20 1.85 9.60 -2.70
CA GLN A 20 1.10 9.27 -3.91
C GLN A 20 -0.41 9.22 -3.65
N LEU A 21 -0.85 8.58 -2.56
CA LEU A 21 -2.27 8.51 -2.21
C LEU A 21 -2.88 9.89 -1.92
N LEU A 22 -2.10 10.83 -1.36
CA LEU A 22 -2.52 12.20 -1.17
C LEU A 22 -2.78 12.92 -2.50
N VAL A 23 -1.97 12.63 -3.53
CA VAL A 23 -2.13 13.21 -4.87
C VAL A 23 -3.35 12.63 -5.57
N GLU A 24 -3.57 11.32 -5.48
CA GLU A 24 -4.69 10.64 -6.14
C GLU A 24 -6.02 10.81 -5.41
N VAL A 25 -5.99 10.91 -4.07
CA VAL A 25 -7.19 11.07 -3.23
C VAL A 25 -7.00 12.26 -2.28
N PRO A 26 -6.99 13.50 -2.81
CA PRO A 26 -6.78 14.71 -2.01
C PRO A 26 -7.91 14.96 -1.01
N SER A 27 -9.12 14.43 -1.26
CA SER A 27 -10.29 14.53 -0.39
C SER A 27 -10.11 13.83 0.96
N ALA A 28 -9.15 12.90 1.06
CA ALA A 28 -8.92 12.15 2.28
C ALA A 28 -8.06 12.85 3.32
N GLY A 29 -7.47 13.99 2.96
CA GLY A 29 -6.53 14.67 3.83
C GLY A 29 -5.34 13.78 4.09
N VAL A 30 -5.15 13.34 5.35
CA VAL A 30 -3.93 12.61 5.75
C VAL A 30 -4.19 11.09 5.77
N PHE A 31 -3.60 10.36 4.83
CA PHE A 31 -3.48 8.91 4.93
C PHE A 31 -2.32 8.52 5.84
N GLN A 32 -2.53 7.49 6.66
CA GLN A 32 -1.44 6.82 7.35
C GLN A 32 -1.22 5.45 6.71
N VAL A 33 -0.06 5.27 6.07
CA VAL A 33 0.33 3.97 5.49
C VAL A 33 1.39 3.33 6.37
N LYS A 34 1.26 2.03 6.61
CA LYS A 34 2.28 1.21 7.27
C LYS A 34 2.61 0.02 6.41
N CYS A 35 3.89 -0.22 6.21
CA CYS A 35 4.39 -1.36 5.47
C CYS A 35 5.07 -2.34 6.44
N ALA A 36 4.76 -3.63 6.31
CA ALA A 36 5.38 -4.70 7.08
C ALA A 36 5.59 -5.91 6.16
N VAL A 37 6.58 -6.76 6.44
CA VAL A 37 6.75 -8.03 5.73
C VAL A 37 6.39 -9.16 6.68
N ASN A 38 5.53 -10.06 6.23
CA ASN A 38 5.11 -11.24 6.97
C ASN A 38 5.19 -12.46 6.05
N LYS A 39 5.96 -13.49 6.44
CA LYS A 39 6.12 -14.73 5.65
C LYS A 39 6.45 -14.50 4.17
N ASP A 40 7.38 -13.59 3.88
CA ASP A 40 7.75 -13.18 2.52
C ASP A 40 6.61 -12.50 1.72
N GLU A 41 5.56 -12.03 2.37
CA GLU A 41 4.49 -11.21 1.79
C GLU A 41 4.57 -9.78 2.34
N LEU A 42 4.47 -8.79 1.47
CA LEU A 42 4.42 -7.39 1.88
C LEU A 42 2.98 -7.06 2.28
N MET A 43 2.79 -6.63 3.53
CA MET A 43 1.52 -6.15 4.06
C MET A 43 1.54 -4.62 4.11
N ILE A 44 0.58 -3.99 3.44
CA ILE A 44 0.40 -2.54 3.41
C ILE A 44 -0.92 -2.22 4.09
N LEU A 45 -0.86 -1.49 5.19
CA LEU A 45 -2.02 -1.02 5.93
C LEU A 45 -2.21 0.47 5.69
N THR A 46 -3.28 0.82 5.00
CA THR A 46 -3.69 2.20 4.75
C THR A 46 -4.81 2.57 5.71
N GLN A 47 -4.68 3.72 6.37
CA GLN A 47 -5.68 4.27 7.25
C GLN A 47 -6.09 5.66 6.78
N HIS A 48 -7.39 5.94 6.78
CA HIS A 48 -7.91 7.27 6.49
C HIS A 48 -8.80 7.75 7.64
N PRO A 49 -8.95 9.08 7.83
CA PRO A 49 -9.81 9.62 8.88
C PRO A 49 -11.29 9.25 8.65
N SER A 50 -12.03 9.15 9.76
CA SER A 50 -13.47 8.92 9.75
C SER A 50 -14.20 10.12 9.13
N GLY A 51 -15.15 9.87 8.22
CA GLY A 51 -15.91 10.93 7.55
C GLY A 51 -15.38 11.29 6.15
N VAL A 52 -14.30 10.65 5.71
CA VAL A 52 -13.85 10.71 4.31
C VAL A 52 -14.40 9.52 3.55
N ILE A 53 -15.00 9.81 2.40
CA ILE A 53 -15.32 8.80 1.38
C ILE A 53 -14.06 8.60 0.53
N VAL A 54 -13.44 7.43 0.68
CA VAL A 54 -12.28 7.04 -0.13
C VAL A 54 -12.70 6.02 -1.16
N ASP A 55 -12.21 6.17 -2.39
CA ASP A 55 -12.37 5.13 -3.40
C ASP A 55 -11.40 3.99 -3.12
N THR A 56 -11.94 2.90 -2.59
CA THR A 56 -11.12 1.76 -2.14
C THR A 56 -10.37 1.12 -3.29
N GLN A 57 -10.98 1.03 -4.49
CA GLN A 57 -10.31 0.50 -5.67
C GLN A 57 -9.19 1.42 -6.14
N GLY A 58 -9.42 2.73 -6.21
CA GLY A 58 -8.44 3.74 -6.57
C GLY A 58 -7.24 3.74 -5.65
N ILE A 59 -7.45 3.61 -4.33
CA ILE A 59 -6.34 3.46 -3.37
C ILE A 59 -5.50 2.21 -3.68
N PHE A 60 -6.14 1.06 -3.93
CA PHE A 60 -5.39 -0.16 -4.21
C PHE A 60 -4.68 -0.09 -5.57
N ALA A 61 -5.28 0.54 -6.58
CA ALA A 61 -4.66 0.76 -7.88
C ALA A 61 -3.44 1.70 -7.78
N ALA A 62 -3.55 2.80 -7.03
CA ALA A 62 -2.45 3.72 -6.74
C ALA A 62 -1.28 2.99 -6.07
N ILE A 63 -1.57 2.15 -5.06
CA ILE A 63 -0.56 1.33 -4.39
C ILE A 63 0.08 0.35 -5.38
N GLU A 64 -0.72 -0.32 -6.22
CA GLU A 64 -0.21 -1.24 -7.25
C GLU A 64 0.74 -0.53 -8.21
N ASP A 65 0.38 0.66 -8.71
CA ASP A 65 1.16 1.42 -9.69
C ASP A 65 2.54 1.82 -9.13
N VAL A 66 2.58 2.31 -7.88
CA VAL A 66 3.83 2.61 -7.18
C VAL A 66 4.69 1.36 -7.03
N LEU A 67 4.10 0.25 -6.59
CA LEU A 67 4.83 -1.01 -6.39
C LEU A 67 5.32 -1.60 -7.72
N GLN A 68 4.56 -1.47 -8.81
CA GLN A 68 4.99 -1.85 -10.14
C GLN A 68 6.13 -0.96 -10.64
N SER A 69 6.14 0.32 -10.26
CA SER A 69 7.24 1.23 -10.61
C SER A 69 8.53 0.89 -9.85
N LEU A 70 8.42 0.36 -8.63
CA LEU A 70 9.55 -0.01 -7.80
C LEU A 70 10.06 -1.42 -8.13
N ALA A 71 11.25 -1.49 -8.76
CA ALA A 71 11.93 -2.73 -9.12
C ALA A 71 11.97 -3.83 -8.03
N PRO A 72 12.25 -3.54 -6.74
CA PRO A 72 12.32 -4.60 -5.72
C PRO A 72 10.98 -5.25 -5.38
N TYR A 73 9.85 -4.63 -5.72
CA TYR A 73 8.51 -5.09 -5.34
C TYR A 73 7.75 -5.77 -6.49
N LYS A 74 8.23 -5.67 -7.73
CA LYS A 74 7.56 -6.21 -8.95
C LYS A 74 7.18 -7.70 -8.92
N GLU A 75 7.84 -8.50 -8.08
CA GLU A 75 7.61 -9.95 -7.97
C GLU A 75 7.11 -10.36 -6.57
N GLN A 76 6.89 -9.38 -5.70
CA GLN A 76 6.48 -9.59 -4.32
C GLN A 76 4.97 -9.78 -4.25
N ARG A 77 4.51 -10.72 -3.42
CA ARG A 77 3.09 -10.81 -3.06
C ARG A 77 2.74 -9.70 -2.10
N VAL A 78 1.72 -8.91 -2.43
CA VAL A 78 1.33 -7.75 -1.61
C VAL A 78 -0.11 -7.88 -1.14
N GLN A 79 -0.31 -7.73 0.17
CA GLN A 79 -1.61 -7.65 0.79
C GLN A 79 -1.85 -6.21 1.25
N CYS A 80 -2.85 -5.58 0.65
CA CYS A 80 -3.30 -4.25 1.03
C CYS A 80 -4.51 -4.37 1.96
N PHE A 81 -4.51 -3.57 3.02
CA PHE A 81 -5.57 -3.47 4.00
C PHE A 81 -5.96 -2.02 4.14
N LEU A 82 -7.25 -1.74 4.14
CA LEU A 82 -7.79 -0.40 4.30
C LEU A 82 -8.71 -0.37 5.51
N ARG A 83 -8.50 0.63 6.38
CA ARG A 83 -9.32 0.83 7.58
C ARG A 83 -9.54 2.30 7.88
N VAL A 84 -10.56 2.59 8.67
CA VAL A 84 -10.74 3.91 9.25
C VAL A 84 -9.77 4.08 10.43
N PHE A 85 -9.25 5.28 10.62
CA PHE A 85 -8.43 5.61 11.77
C PHE A 85 -9.23 5.42 13.07
N GLY A 86 -8.66 4.68 14.02
CA GLY A 86 -9.33 4.30 15.27
C GLY A 86 -10.08 2.97 15.22
N GLU A 87 -10.31 2.39 14.04
CA GLU A 87 -10.91 1.06 13.95
C GLU A 87 -9.91 -0.08 14.13
N GLN A 88 -10.37 -1.16 14.76
CA GLN A 88 -9.54 -2.33 15.03
C GLN A 88 -9.33 -3.20 13.79
N LEU A 89 -10.36 -3.34 12.94
CA LEU A 89 -10.34 -4.23 11.78
C LEU A 89 -10.36 -3.45 10.48
N PRO A 90 -9.65 -3.92 9.44
CA PRO A 90 -9.82 -3.39 8.10
C PRO A 90 -11.19 -3.77 7.54
N TYR A 91 -11.90 -2.78 6.99
CA TYR A 91 -13.17 -3.01 6.31
C TYR A 91 -12.96 -3.49 4.88
N ALA A 92 -11.78 -3.23 4.29
CA ALA A 92 -11.42 -3.70 2.96
C ALA A 92 -10.02 -4.30 2.93
N LYS A 93 -9.85 -5.31 2.10
CA LYS A 93 -8.57 -5.96 1.82
C LYS A 93 -8.47 -6.28 0.33
N CYS A 94 -7.27 -6.17 -0.21
CA CYS A 94 -6.96 -6.55 -1.58
C CYS A 94 -5.65 -7.32 -1.61
N PHE A 95 -5.59 -8.34 -2.47
CA PHE A 95 -4.35 -9.03 -2.77
C PHE A 95 -3.87 -8.58 -4.14
N LEU A 96 -2.73 -7.90 -4.17
CA LEU A 96 -2.09 -7.47 -5.40
C LEU A 96 -1.08 -8.54 -5.81
N ALA A 97 -1.42 -9.24 -6.88
CA ALA A 97 -0.50 -10.15 -7.55
C ALA A 97 0.32 -9.34 -8.55
N LEU A 98 1.42 -8.75 -8.09
CA LEU A 98 2.39 -8.07 -8.95
C LEU A 98 2.98 -9.13 -9.89
N LYS A 99 2.47 -9.15 -11.12
CA LYS A 99 3.02 -9.98 -12.20
C LYS A 99 4.02 -9.12 -12.95
N GLN A 100 5.19 -9.68 -13.26
CA GLN A 100 6.00 -9.14 -14.35
C GLN A 100 5.07 -9.03 -15.57
N ARG A 101 4.80 -7.81 -16.05
CA ARG A 101 4.34 -7.66 -17.43
C ARG A 101 5.48 -8.22 -18.28
N ALA A 102 5.29 -9.44 -18.77
CA ALA A 102 6.09 -9.97 -19.86
C ALA A 102 5.86 -9.00 -21.03
N GLY A 103 6.82 -8.11 -21.24
CA GLY A 103 6.94 -7.34 -22.47
C GLY A 103 7.39 -8.24 -23.61
#